data_AF-A0A2V3HM73-F1
#
_entry.id   AF-A0A2V3HM73-F1
#
_cell.length_a   1.000
_cell.length_b   1.000
_cell.length_c   1.000
_cell.angle_alpha   90.00
_cell.angle_beta   90.00
_cell.angle_gamma   90.00
#
_symmetry.space_group_name_H-M   'P 1'
#
loop_
_entity.id
_entity.type
_entity.pdbx_description
1 polymer ?
#
loop_
_entity_poly.entity_id
_entity_poly.type
_entity_poly.pdbx_seq_one_letter_code
_entity_poly.pdbx_strand_id
1 'polypeptide(L)'
;MMDWRHGFALMIITILLFSAMIQTMEIWDEAEREHDRNCNILLNQGGINLQLCEELEADSSAKLARYTLVAFSFIICGVSGLVLLCLR
;
A
#
# COMPACT_ATOMS: atom_id res chain seq x y z
N MET A 1 -7.90 -32.01 1.84
CA MET A 1 -8.99 -31.34 1.11
C MET A 1 -9.07 -29.93 1.66
N MET A 2 -8.75 -28.90 0.87
CA MET A 2 -8.89 -27.52 1.33
C MET A 2 -10.38 -27.19 1.30
N ASP A 3 -11.01 -27.16 2.48
CA ASP A 3 -12.46 -27.01 2.61
C ASP A 3 -12.93 -25.58 2.41
N TRP A 4 -14.17 -25.41 1.93
CA TRP A 4 -14.84 -24.12 1.72
C TRP A 4 -14.69 -23.13 2.90
N ARG A 5 -14.50 -23.67 4.12
CA ARG A 5 -14.17 -22.93 5.34
C ARG A 5 -12.89 -22.09 5.22
N HIS A 6 -11.86 -22.61 4.55
CA HIS A 6 -10.61 -21.89 4.28
C HIS A 6 -10.80 -20.78 3.26
N GLY A 7 -11.59 -21.04 2.20
CA GLY A 7 -11.97 -20.01 1.22
C GLY A 7 -12.71 -18.86 1.90
N PHE A 8 -13.69 -19.16 2.76
CA PHE A 8 -14.43 -18.16 3.53
C PHE A 8 -13.54 -17.39 4.51
N ALA A 9 -12.63 -18.07 5.22
CA ALA A 9 -11.66 -17.43 6.09
C ALA A 9 -10.74 -16.45 5.33
N LEU A 10 -10.25 -16.85 4.15
CA LEU A 10 -9.45 -15.98 3.29
C LEU A 10 -10.24 -14.76 2.80
N MET A 11 -11.53 -14.89 2.52
CA MET A 11 -12.38 -13.74 2.16
C MET A 11 -12.51 -12.74 3.31
N ILE A 12 -12.68 -13.20 4.55
CA ILE A 12 -12.70 -12.31 5.72
C ILE A 12 -11.35 -11.58 5.86
N ILE A 13 -10.24 -12.31 5.74
CA ILE A 13 -8.89 -11.73 5.78
C ILE A 13 -8.69 -10.70 4.67
N THR A 14 -9.21 -10.97 3.48
CA THR A 14 -9.15 -10.07 2.33
C THR A 14 -9.89 -8.76 2.60
N ILE A 15 -11.05 -8.79 3.27
CA ILE A 15 -11.79 -7.57 3.66
C ILE A 15 -10.97 -6.73 4.66
N LEU A 16 -10.32 -7.38 5.64
CA LEU A 16 -9.46 -6.68 6.59
C LEU A 16 -8.23 -6.07 5.91
N LEU A 17 -7.60 -6.82 5.00
CA LEU A 17 -6.47 -6.34 4.21
C LEU A 17 -6.84 -5.18 3.29
N PHE A 18 -8.07 -5.14 2.78
CA PHE A 18 -8.56 -4.02 1.98
C PHE A 18 -8.58 -2.71 2.79
N SER A 19 -9.11 -2.75 4.02
CA SER A 19 -9.08 -1.59 4.91
C SER A 19 -7.65 -1.14 5.26
N ALA A 20 -6.76 -2.10 5.52
CA ALA A 20 -5.35 -1.82 5.76
C ALA A 20 -4.65 -1.22 4.52
N MET A 21 -5.00 -1.71 3.32
CA MET A 21 -4.48 -1.21 2.05
C MET A 21 -4.85 0.27 1.85
N ILE A 22 -6.12 0.64 2.05
CA ILE A 22 -6.57 2.03 1.93
C ILE A 22 -5.81 2.95 2.91
N GLN A 23 -5.70 2.55 4.18
CA GLN A 23 -4.97 3.34 5.18
C GLN A 23 -3.50 3.54 4.81
N THR A 24 -2.82 2.47 4.38
CA THR A 24 -1.41 2.57 3.96
C THR A 24 -1.21 3.36 2.67
N MET A 25 -2.21 3.35 1.78
CA MET A 25 -2.22 4.17 0.57
C MET A 25 -2.32 5.65 0.91
N GLU A 26 -3.26 6.04 1.78
CA GLU A 26 -3.42 7.44 2.20
C GLU A 26 -2.14 7.97 2.87
N ILE A 27 -1.52 7.17 3.75
CA ILE A 27 -0.27 7.52 4.42
C ILE A 27 0.88 7.73 3.42
N TRP A 28 0.97 6.88 2.40
CA TRP A 28 1.98 7.02 1.35
C TRP A 28 1.70 8.27 0.50
N ASP A 29 0.45 8.48 0.08
CA ASP A 29 0.03 9.60 -0.76
C ASP A 29 0.22 10.96 -0.06
N GLU A 30 0.00 11.03 1.26
CA GLU A 30 0.37 12.21 2.05
C GLU A 30 1.88 12.48 2.07
N ALA A 31 2.70 11.43 2.21
CA ALA A 31 4.16 11.55 2.22
C ALA A 31 4.71 11.95 0.84
N GLU A 32 4.15 11.38 -0.22
CA GLU A 32 4.48 11.69 -1.61
C GLU A 32 4.17 13.17 -1.92
N ARG A 33 2.99 13.66 -1.52
CA ARG A 33 2.62 15.08 -1.68
C ARG A 33 3.55 16.02 -0.93
N GLU A 34 3.98 15.63 0.26
CA GLU A 34 4.92 16.44 1.05
C GLU A 34 6.31 16.47 0.40
N HIS A 35 6.77 15.34 -0.15
CA HIS A 35 7.99 15.30 -0.96
C HIS A 35 7.86 16.21 -2.18
N ASP A 36 6.78 16.10 -2.95
CA ASP A 36 6.54 16.92 -4.14
C ASP A 36 6.50 18.42 -3.81
N ARG A 37 5.81 18.83 -2.74
CA ARG A 37 5.75 20.25 -2.36
C ARG A 37 7.11 20.85 -2.05
N ASN A 38 8.00 20.08 -1.44
CA ASN A 38 9.29 20.59 -0.97
C ASN A 38 10.42 20.40 -1.99
N CYS A 39 10.33 19.36 -2.82
CA CYS A 39 11.43 18.91 -3.68
C CYS A 39 11.17 19.09 -5.17
N ASN A 40 9.90 19.26 -5.57
CA ASN A 40 9.58 19.51 -6.97
C ASN A 40 9.93 20.97 -7.34
N ILE A 41 10.88 21.12 -8.26
CA ILE A 41 11.39 22.41 -8.76
C ILE A 41 10.26 23.29 -9.36
N LEU A 42 9.19 22.67 -9.84
CA LEU A 42 8.02 23.36 -10.38
C LEU A 42 7.09 23.90 -9.29
N LEU A 43 7.00 23.21 -8.14
CA LEU A 43 6.15 23.61 -7.01
C LEU A 43 6.88 24.49 -6.00
N ASN A 44 8.18 24.26 -5.78
CA ASN A 44 8.98 25.01 -4.83
C ASN A 44 9.86 26.06 -5.54
N GLN A 45 9.42 27.32 -5.50
CA GLN A 45 10.18 28.47 -6.01
C GLN A 45 11.22 29.02 -5.01
N GLY A 46 11.28 28.48 -3.78
CA GLY A 46 12.08 29.00 -2.66
C GLY A 46 13.49 28.40 -2.53
N GLY A 47 13.90 27.53 -3.44
CA GLY A 47 15.17 26.79 -3.36
C GLY A 47 15.00 25.42 -2.70
N ILE A 48 15.71 24.42 -3.23
CA ILE A 48 15.59 23.02 -2.84
C ILE A 48 16.63 22.71 -1.75
N ASN A 49 16.17 22.22 -0.61
CA ASN A 49 17.04 21.69 0.43
C ASN A 49 17.32 20.21 0.12
N LEU A 50 18.50 19.93 -0.44
CA LEU A 50 18.87 18.58 -0.88
C LEU A 50 18.77 17.53 0.24
N GLN A 51 19.26 17.88 1.44
CA GLN A 51 19.23 17.00 2.61
C GLN A 51 17.80 16.69 3.07
N LEU A 52 16.93 17.69 3.04
CA LEU A 52 15.51 17.52 3.38
C LEU A 52 14.83 16.59 2.36
N CYS A 53 15.16 16.73 1.08
CA CYS A 53 14.60 15.89 0.03
C CYS A 53 15.01 14.42 0.13
N GLU A 54 16.26 14.15 0.49
CA GLU A 54 16.76 12.79 0.71
C GLU A 54 16.02 12.12 1.89
N GLU A 55 15.76 12.86 2.97
CA GLU A 55 14.99 12.36 4.11
C GLU A 55 13.52 12.07 3.74
N LEU A 56 12.87 12.98 2.99
CA LEU A 56 11.48 12.79 2.57
C LEU A 56 11.33 11.65 1.54
N GLU A 57 12.31 11.47 0.66
CA GLU A 57 12.34 10.35 -0.31
C GLU A 57 12.51 9.00 0.40
N ALA A 58 13.37 8.94 1.42
CA ALA A 58 13.53 7.74 2.24
C ALA A 58 12.25 7.39 3.01
N ASP A 59 11.52 8.39 3.54
CA ASP A 59 10.26 8.16 4.23
C ASP A 59 9.13 7.74 3.27
N SER A 60 8.98 8.40 2.13
CA SER A 60 7.95 8.07 1.13
C SER A 60 8.16 6.66 0.57
N SER A 61 9.40 6.29 0.24
CA SER A 61 9.75 4.96 -0.27
C SER A 61 9.51 3.85 0.77
N ALA A 62 9.81 4.09 2.05
CA ALA A 62 9.52 3.16 3.12
C ALA A 62 8.01 2.95 3.33
N LYS A 63 7.20 4.01 3.16
CA LYS A 63 5.73 3.94 3.20
C LYS A 63 5.17 3.21 1.97
N LEU A 64 5.70 3.47 0.78
CA LEU A 64 5.35 2.77 -0.46
C LEU A 64 5.63 1.26 -0.36
N ALA A 65 6.78 0.88 0.20
CA ALA A 65 7.13 -0.53 0.40
C ALA A 65 6.09 -1.24 1.31
N ARG A 66 5.64 -0.57 2.38
CA ARG A 66 4.58 -1.09 3.27
C ARG A 66 3.25 -1.23 2.54
N TYR A 67 2.81 -0.21 1.82
CA TYR A 67 1.59 -0.26 1.00
C TYR A 67 1.64 -1.43 0.00
N THR A 68 2.76 -1.56 -0.70
CA THR A 68 2.97 -2.59 -1.73
C THR A 68 2.89 -3.99 -1.13
N LEU A 69 3.50 -4.22 0.03
CA LEU A 69 3.43 -5.51 0.74
C LEU A 69 1.99 -5.87 1.14
N VAL A 70 1.24 -4.90 1.68
CA VAL A 70 -0.18 -5.09 2.05
C VAL A 70 -1.03 -5.35 0.80
N ALA A 71 -0.82 -4.61 -0.28
CA ALA A 71 -1.53 -4.77 -1.54
C ALA A 71 -1.28 -6.15 -2.18
N PHE A 72 -0.03 -6.63 -2.19
CA PHE A 72 0.27 -7.99 -2.66
C PHE A 72 -0.40 -9.06 -1.80
N SER A 73 -0.38 -8.89 -0.48
CA SER A 73 -1.04 -9.83 0.44
C SER A 73 -2.55 -9.87 0.20
N PHE A 74 -3.17 -8.70 -0.03
CA PHE A 74 -4.59 -8.59 -0.39
C PHE A 74 -4.91 -9.36 -1.67
N ILE A 75 -4.11 -9.19 -2.73
CA ILE A 75 -4.32 -9.88 -4.02
C ILE A 75 -4.18 -11.39 -3.85
N ILE A 76 -3.12 -11.86 -3.18
CA ILE A 76 -2.87 -13.30 -3.00
C ILE A 76 -4.00 -13.94 -2.19
N CYS A 77 -4.42 -13.33 -1.08
CA CYS A 77 -5.52 -13.82 -0.25
C CYS A 77 -6.85 -13.81 -1.01
N GLY A 78 -7.16 -12.73 -1.73
CA GLY A 78 -8.40 -12.58 -2.48
C GLY A 78 -8.52 -13.60 -3.62
N VAL A 79 -7.47 -13.73 -4.44
CA VAL A 79 -7.43 -14.70 -5.54
C VAL A 79 -7.49 -16.13 -5.01
N SER A 80 -6.70 -16.46 -3.98
CA SER A 80 -6.71 -17.81 -3.39
C SER A 80 -8.05 -18.15 -2.76
N GLY A 81 -8.67 -17.19 -2.06
CA GLY A 81 -10.01 -17.34 -1.48
C GLY A 81 -11.08 -17.61 -2.53
N LEU A 82 -11.08 -16.83 -3.61
CA LEU A 82 -12.01 -17.00 -4.73
C LEU A 82 -11.82 -18.34 -5.44
N VAL A 83 -10.58 -18.75 -5.72
CA VAL A 83 -10.30 -20.06 -6.34
C VAL A 83 -10.84 -21.19 -5.47
N LEU A 84 -10.64 -21.14 -4.16
CA LEU A 84 -11.14 -22.18 -3.25
C LEU A 84 -12.66 -22.23 -3.11
N LEU A 85 -13.34 -21.11 -3.35
CA LEU A 85 -14.80 -21.02 -3.31
C LEU A 85 -15.47 -21.35 -4.64
N CYS A 86 -14.84 -21.03 -5.78
CA CYS A 86 -15.42 -21.19 -7.11
C CYS A 86 -15.00 -22.47 -7.85
N LEU A 87 -13.85 -23.08 -7.53
CA LEU A 87 -13.37 -24.30 -8.22
C LEU A 87 -13.81 -25.61 -7.55
N ARG A 88 -14.79 -25.56 -6.63
CA ARG A 88 -15.34 -26.70 -5.91
C ARG A 88 -16.85 -26.77 -6.08
#